data_AF-A0A2G2QN69-F1
#
_entry.id   AF-A0A2G2QN69-F1
#
_cell.length_a   1.000
_cell.length_b   1.000
_cell.length_c   1.000
_cell.angle_alpha   90.00
_cell.angle_beta   90.00
_cell.angle_gamma   90.00
#
_symmetry.space_group_name_H-M   'P 1'
#
loop_
_entity.id
_entity.type
_entity.pdbx_description
1 polymer ?
#
loop_
_entity_poly.entity_id
_entity_poly.type
_entity_poly.pdbx_seq_one_letter_code
_entity_poly.pdbx_strand_id
1 'polypeptide(L)'
;MSFKLHPRLNKDCYYLGDFPLCALLLSKDANYPWYILVPRQENISEAFQLSALEQQQLQYESLQLSQALSDELKADKMNIAALGNMVPQLHVHHIVRYKDDIAWPNPVWGFADAIAYDEQQLQERIIKTIALLSETNFKPNKGHSVE
;
A
#
# COMPACT_ATOMS: atom_id res chain seq x y z
N MET A 1 1.42 14.98 19.43
CA MET A 1 0.10 14.58 18.91
C MET A 1 0.30 13.29 18.12
N SER A 2 -0.76 12.50 17.94
CA SER A 2 -0.69 11.16 17.35
C SER A 2 -1.05 11.18 15.87
N PHE A 3 -0.29 10.44 15.05
CA PHE A 3 -0.64 10.13 13.65
C PHE A 3 -2.15 9.90 13.45
N LYS A 4 -2.71 10.52 12.42
CA LYS A 4 -4.09 10.32 11.97
C LYS A 4 -4.11 10.11 10.47
N LEU A 5 -4.71 9.00 10.04
CA LEU A 5 -4.89 8.71 8.62
C LEU A 5 -5.90 9.68 8.00
N HIS A 6 -5.60 10.19 6.82
CA HIS A 6 -6.47 11.11 6.09
C HIS A 6 -7.84 10.45 5.82
N PRO A 7 -8.98 11.16 5.99
CA PRO A 7 -10.31 10.58 5.88
C PRO A 7 -10.59 9.88 4.55
N ARG A 8 -10.02 10.40 3.45
CA ARG A 8 -10.16 9.79 2.12
C ARG A 8 -9.43 8.44 2.03
N LEU A 9 -8.20 8.34 2.54
CA LEU A 9 -7.45 7.07 2.59
C LEU A 9 -8.18 6.06 3.48
N ASN A 10 -8.69 6.51 4.63
CA ASN A 10 -9.47 5.65 5.52
C ASN A 10 -10.78 5.15 4.87
N LYS A 11 -11.40 5.95 4.00
CA LYS A 11 -12.61 5.56 3.26
C LYS A 11 -12.29 4.56 2.15
N ASP A 12 -11.23 4.81 1.40
CA ASP A 12 -10.94 4.12 0.14
C ASP A 12 -10.02 2.90 0.31
N CYS A 13 -9.52 2.65 1.52
CA CYS A 13 -8.60 1.55 1.79
C CYS A 13 -9.02 0.70 3.01
N TYR A 14 -8.45 -0.50 3.09
CA TYR A 14 -8.40 -1.33 4.30
C TYR A 14 -7.04 -1.13 5.00
N TYR A 15 -7.04 -1.01 6.32
CA TYR A 15 -5.82 -0.83 7.12
C TYR A 15 -5.25 -2.20 7.52
N LEU A 16 -4.10 -2.58 6.96
CA LEU A 16 -3.54 -3.90 7.19
C LEU A 16 -2.64 -3.98 8.43
N GLY A 17 -1.92 -2.90 8.75
CA GLY A 17 -0.95 -2.89 9.84
C GLY A 17 0.13 -1.84 9.65
N ASP A 18 1.22 -2.00 10.38
CA ASP A 18 2.28 -1.01 10.51
C ASP A 18 3.66 -1.61 10.25
N PHE A 19 4.42 -0.99 9.36
CA PHE A 19 5.87 -1.04 9.38
C PHE A 19 6.44 -0.08 10.46
N PRO A 20 7.75 -0.08 10.72
CA PRO A 20 8.37 0.88 11.64
C PRO A 20 7.93 2.33 11.38
N LEU A 21 8.00 2.80 10.13
CA LEU A 21 7.58 4.14 9.73
C LEU A 21 6.16 4.18 9.17
N CYS A 22 5.83 3.33 8.19
CA CYS A 22 4.59 3.46 7.43
C CYS A 22 3.43 2.62 7.95
N ALA A 23 2.22 3.17 7.91
CA ALA A 23 1.01 2.34 7.85
C ALA A 23 0.93 1.69 6.47
N LEU A 24 0.56 0.41 6.41
CA LEU A 24 0.28 -0.31 5.18
C LEU A 24 -1.23 -0.39 4.98
N LEU A 25 -1.68 0.10 3.83
CA LEU A 25 -3.06 0.05 3.40
C LEU A 25 -3.20 -0.81 2.15
N LEU A 26 -4.38 -1.42 2.00
CA LEU A 26 -4.83 -2.07 0.77
C LEU A 26 -5.94 -1.21 0.15
N SER A 27 -5.77 -0.76 -1.10
CA SER A 27 -6.82 -0.08 -1.84
C SER A 27 -8.07 -0.96 -1.93
N LYS A 28 -9.26 -0.37 -1.87
CA LYS A 28 -10.52 -1.12 -2.07
C LYS A 28 -10.79 -1.50 -3.53
N ASP A 29 -9.99 -0.97 -4.46
CA ASP A 29 -10.09 -1.29 -5.88
C ASP A 29 -9.46 -2.65 -6.19
N ALA A 30 -10.31 -3.66 -6.39
CA ALA A 30 -9.95 -5.03 -6.69
C ALA A 30 -9.49 -5.26 -8.14
N ASN A 31 -9.52 -4.24 -9.01
CA ASN A 31 -8.96 -4.36 -10.35
C ASN A 31 -7.46 -4.70 -10.33
N TYR A 32 -6.74 -4.33 -9.26
CA TYR A 32 -5.30 -4.52 -9.14
C TYR A 32 -4.92 -4.90 -7.70
N PRO A 33 -3.86 -5.71 -7.47
CA PRO A 33 -3.25 -5.78 -6.15
C PRO A 33 -2.52 -4.46 -5.86
N TRP A 34 -3.19 -3.57 -5.13
CA TRP A 34 -2.77 -2.19 -4.92
C TRP A 34 -2.62 -1.85 -3.44
N TYR A 35 -1.37 -1.67 -3.02
CA TYR A 35 -0.98 -1.31 -1.67
C TYR A 35 -0.52 0.13 -1.57
N ILE A 36 -0.64 0.73 -0.39
CA ILE A 36 -0.27 2.12 -0.15
C ILE A 36 0.48 2.20 1.19
N LEU A 37 1.71 2.72 1.16
CA LEU A 37 2.45 3.10 2.35
C LEU A 37 2.15 4.55 2.73
N VAL A 38 1.85 4.79 3.99
CA VAL A 38 1.62 6.13 4.55
C VAL A 38 2.58 6.33 5.73
N PRO A 39 3.66 7.12 5.59
CA PRO A 39 4.52 7.47 6.71
C PRO A 39 3.70 8.03 7.87
N ARG A 40 3.88 7.48 9.07
CA ARG A 40 3.09 7.86 10.25
C ARG A 40 3.59 9.14 10.91
N GLN A 41 3.82 10.16 10.10
CA GLN A 41 4.27 11.50 10.49
C GLN A 41 3.19 12.53 10.20
N GLU A 42 3.07 13.52 11.08
CA GLU A 42 2.12 14.61 10.93
C GLU A 42 2.63 15.65 9.93
N ASN A 43 1.72 16.25 9.16
CA ASN A 43 1.99 17.39 8.26
C ASN A 43 3.08 17.14 7.19
N ILE A 44 3.26 15.88 6.79
CA ILE A 44 4.13 15.50 5.66
C ILE A 44 3.26 15.33 4.42
N SER A 45 3.53 16.14 3.40
CA SER A 45 2.95 16.03 2.06
C SER A 45 3.92 15.46 1.03
N GLU A 46 5.21 15.64 1.25
CA GLU A 46 6.25 15.25 0.30
C GLU A 46 7.35 14.44 0.99
N ALA A 47 7.91 13.45 0.29
CA ALA A 47 8.93 12.58 0.85
C ALA A 47 10.17 13.35 1.33
N PHE A 48 10.55 14.44 0.65
CA PHE A 48 11.71 15.26 1.05
C PHE A 48 11.51 16.04 2.36
N GLN A 49 10.28 16.13 2.88
CA GLN A 49 9.99 16.77 4.17
C GLN A 49 10.25 15.85 5.36
N LEU A 50 10.37 14.53 5.13
CA LEU A 50 10.82 13.58 6.13
C LEU A 50 12.29 13.84 6.52
N SER A 51 12.69 13.47 7.73
CA SER A 51 14.11 13.49 8.08
C SER A 51 14.91 12.51 7.19
N ALA A 52 16.23 12.71 7.08
CA ALA A 52 17.07 11.84 6.24
C ALA A 52 16.96 10.36 6.61
N LEU A 53 16.86 10.04 7.91
CA LEU A 53 16.67 8.67 8.39
C LEU A 53 15.30 8.11 7.99
N GLU A 54 14.25 8.92 8.07
CA GLU A 54 12.91 8.51 7.66
C GLU A 54 12.77 8.35 6.15
N GLN A 55 13.45 9.17 5.35
CA GLN A 55 13.53 8.99 3.89
C GLN A 55 14.17 7.64 3.54
N GLN A 56 15.27 7.28 4.21
CA GLN A 56 15.90 5.98 4.05
C GLN A 56 14.99 4.84 4.50
N GLN A 57 14.29 5.00 5.63
CA GLN A 57 13.35 4.01 6.14
C GLN A 57 12.16 3.82 5.20
N LEU A 58 11.59 4.90 4.65
CA LEU A 58 10.53 4.85 3.65
C LEU A 58 10.99 4.10 2.40
N GLN A 59 12.20 4.40 1.91
CA GLN A 59 12.77 3.70 0.75
C GLN A 59 12.96 2.21 1.05
N TYR A 60 13.47 1.86 2.23
CA TYR A 60 13.66 0.48 2.65
C TYR A 60 12.33 -0.29 2.71
N GLU A 61 11.31 0.26 3.38
CA GLU A 61 9.98 -0.35 3.48
C GLU A 61 9.32 -0.49 2.10
N SER A 62 9.43 0.55 1.26
CA SER A 62 8.90 0.57 -0.11
C SER A 62 9.52 -0.54 -0.97
N LEU A 63 10.84 -0.72 -0.91
CA LEU A 63 11.54 -1.75 -1.69
C LEU A 63 11.26 -3.16 -1.14
N GLN A 64 11.24 -3.32 0.18
CA GLN A 64 10.92 -4.60 0.83
C GLN A 64 9.51 -5.07 0.44
N LEU A 65 8.51 -4.18 0.54
CA LEU A 65 7.14 -4.48 0.13
C LEU A 65 7.07 -4.82 -1.37
N SER A 66 7.72 -4.02 -2.21
CA SER A 66 7.69 -4.23 -3.67
C SER A 66 8.28 -5.57 -4.09
N GLN A 67 9.41 -5.96 -3.50
CA GLN A 67 10.07 -7.22 -3.80
C GLN A 67 9.18 -8.39 -3.37
N ALA A 68 8.67 -8.35 -2.13
CA ALA A 68 7.81 -9.38 -1.59
C ALA A 68 6.53 -9.56 -2.44
N LEU A 69 5.87 -8.46 -2.81
CA LEU A 69 4.69 -8.51 -3.67
C LEU A 69 5.00 -9.04 -5.07
N SER A 70 6.11 -8.61 -5.66
CA SER A 70 6.54 -9.06 -6.98
C SER A 70 6.76 -10.57 -7.02
N ASP A 71 7.45 -11.10 -6.00
CA ASP A 71 7.81 -12.51 -5.92
C ASP A 71 6.59 -13.40 -5.64
N GLU A 72 5.72 -12.99 -4.73
CA GLU A 72 4.52 -13.75 -4.34
C GLU A 72 3.45 -13.70 -5.42
N LEU A 73 3.17 -12.51 -5.97
CA LEU A 73 2.08 -12.31 -6.93
C LEU A 73 2.50 -12.44 -8.39
N LYS A 74 3.77 -12.82 -8.64
CA LYS A 74 4.35 -13.03 -9.98
C LYS A 74 4.09 -11.83 -10.90
N ALA A 75 4.38 -10.64 -10.38
CA ALA A 75 4.19 -9.40 -11.12
C ALA A 75 4.99 -9.41 -12.43
N ASP A 76 4.38 -8.99 -13.54
CA ASP A 76 5.15 -8.62 -14.74
C ASP A 76 5.95 -7.34 -14.48
N LYS A 77 5.38 -6.43 -13.68
CA LYS A 77 6.04 -5.18 -13.29
C LYS A 77 5.45 -4.61 -11.98
N MET A 78 6.29 -3.97 -11.18
CA MET A 78 5.83 -3.09 -10.09
C MET A 78 5.73 -1.63 -10.57
N ASN A 79 4.64 -0.95 -10.22
CA ASN A 79 4.52 0.50 -10.31
C ASN A 79 4.58 1.10 -8.90
N ILE A 80 5.42 2.11 -8.72
CA ILE A 80 5.63 2.81 -7.46
C ILE A 80 5.53 4.30 -7.71
N ALA A 81 4.69 5.02 -6.96
CA ALA A 81 4.54 6.47 -7.14
C ALA A 81 4.05 7.16 -5.86
N ALA A 82 4.59 8.34 -5.59
CA ALA A 82 3.99 9.34 -4.71
C ALA A 82 3.41 10.45 -5.60
N LEU A 83 2.10 10.67 -5.56
CA LEU A 83 1.42 11.67 -6.39
C LEU A 83 0.80 12.79 -5.54
N GLY A 84 -0.23 12.48 -4.75
CA GLY A 84 -0.72 13.41 -3.73
C GLY A 84 -1.56 14.61 -4.21
N ASN A 85 -1.86 14.76 -5.50
CA ASN A 85 -2.56 15.95 -6.04
C ASN A 85 -3.87 16.33 -5.32
N MET A 86 -4.66 15.33 -4.86
CA MET A 86 -5.95 15.54 -4.19
C MET A 86 -5.93 15.25 -2.68
N VAL A 87 -5.01 14.38 -2.24
CA VAL A 87 -4.86 13.97 -0.84
C VAL A 87 -3.47 14.41 -0.38
N PRO A 88 -3.37 15.47 0.44
CA PRO A 88 -2.09 16.11 0.75
C PRO A 88 -1.24 15.32 1.74
N GLN A 89 -1.78 14.31 2.43
CA GLN A 89 -0.97 13.45 3.29
C GLN A 89 -0.10 12.56 2.41
N LEU A 90 1.22 12.56 2.65
CA LEU A 90 2.17 11.74 1.90
C LEU A 90 1.74 10.27 1.93
N HIS A 91 1.64 9.69 0.75
CA HIS A 91 1.37 8.27 0.55
C HIS A 91 2.06 7.80 -0.73
N VAL A 92 2.57 6.58 -0.68
CA VAL A 92 3.30 5.95 -1.79
C VAL A 92 2.52 4.72 -2.22
N HIS A 93 2.12 4.69 -3.49
CA HIS A 93 1.41 3.56 -4.09
C HIS A 93 2.39 2.48 -4.51
N HIS A 94 2.00 1.22 -4.33
CA HIS A 94 2.72 0.00 -4.73
C HIS A 94 1.72 -0.92 -5.44
N ILE A 95 1.86 -1.03 -6.76
CA ILE A 95 0.84 -1.65 -7.60
C ILE A 95 1.49 -2.79 -8.38
N VAL A 96 0.97 -4.00 -8.19
CA VAL A 96 1.32 -5.17 -8.98
C VAL A 96 0.64 -5.06 -10.34
N ARG A 97 1.43 -5.11 -11.41
CA ARG A 97 0.95 -4.99 -12.80
C ARG A 97 1.15 -6.29 -13.56
N TYR A 98 0.23 -6.55 -14.47
CA TYR A 98 0.24 -7.69 -15.38
C TYR A 98 0.02 -7.21 -16.81
N LYS A 99 0.60 -7.89 -17.80
CA LYS A 99 0.43 -7.52 -19.22
C LYS A 99 -1.02 -7.62 -19.72
N ASP A 100 -1.84 -8.37 -19.01
CA ASP A 100 -3.27 -8.57 -19.26
C ASP A 100 -4.17 -7.83 -18.26
N ASP A 101 -3.62 -6.98 -17.39
CA ASP A 101 -4.44 -6.12 -16.53
C ASP A 101 -5.18 -5.07 -17.36
N ILE A 102 -6.34 -4.63 -16.86
CA ILE A 102 -7.28 -3.77 -17.59
C ILE A 102 -6.64 -2.46 -18.08
N ALA A 103 -5.62 -1.95 -17.38
CA ALA A 103 -4.96 -0.69 -17.74
C ALA A 103 -3.69 -0.87 -18.56
N TRP A 104 -3.13 -2.08 -18.69
CA TRP A 104 -1.81 -2.26 -19.33
C TRP A 104 -1.79 -1.76 -20.80
N PRO A 105 -0.75 -1.02 -21.23
CA PRO A 105 0.45 -0.56 -20.50
C PRO A 105 0.31 0.81 -19.83
N ASN A 106 -0.89 1.37 -19.75
CA ASN A 106 -1.17 2.69 -19.19
C ASN A 106 -1.08 2.69 -17.64
N PRO A 107 -0.95 3.88 -17.03
CA PRO A 107 -1.12 4.05 -15.59
C PRO A 107 -2.54 3.69 -15.14
N VAL A 108 -2.69 3.16 -13.92
CA VAL A 108 -4.00 2.72 -13.40
C VAL A 108 -4.90 3.87 -12.94
N TRP A 109 -4.31 5.01 -12.57
CA TRP A 109 -5.05 6.13 -11.96
C TRP A 109 -6.05 6.73 -12.94
N GLY A 110 -7.34 6.57 -12.65
CA GLY A 110 -8.44 7.11 -13.47
C GLY A 110 -8.69 6.34 -14.77
N PHE A 111 -8.11 5.14 -14.93
CA PHE A 111 -8.29 4.34 -16.13
C PHE A 111 -9.66 3.64 -16.18
N ALA A 112 -10.07 3.02 -15.07
CA ALA A 112 -11.33 2.31 -14.91
C ALA A 112 -11.96 2.63 -13.55
N ASP A 113 -13.26 2.41 -13.44
CA ASP A 113 -13.97 2.50 -12.17
C ASP A 113 -13.52 1.39 -11.22
N ALA A 114 -13.42 1.71 -9.93
CA ALA A 114 -12.99 0.76 -8.91
C ALA A 114 -14.02 -0.37 -8.74
N ILE A 115 -13.53 -1.61 -8.71
CA ILE A 115 -14.34 -2.79 -8.40
C ILE A 115 -14.14 -3.14 -6.93
N ALA A 116 -15.21 -3.45 -6.21
CA ALA A 116 -15.10 -3.90 -4.82
C ALA A 116 -14.60 -5.35 -4.75
N TYR A 117 -13.74 -5.65 -3.78
CA TYR A 117 -13.46 -7.04 -3.41
C TYR A 117 -14.74 -7.72 -2.92
N ASP A 118 -14.96 -8.97 -3.33
CA ASP A 118 -15.83 -9.85 -2.57
C ASP A 118 -15.15 -10.27 -1.24
N GLU A 119 -15.94 -10.78 -0.31
CA GLU A 119 -15.47 -11.11 1.04
C GLU A 119 -14.36 -12.17 1.01
N GLN A 120 -14.49 -13.20 0.19
CA GLN A 120 -13.51 -14.28 0.10
C GLN A 120 -12.19 -13.76 -0.49
N GLN A 121 -12.26 -13.03 -1.61
CA GLN A 121 -11.08 -12.44 -2.25
C GLN A 121 -10.35 -11.48 -1.30
N LEU A 122 -11.09 -10.67 -0.55
CA LEU A 122 -10.50 -9.76 0.43
C LEU A 122 -9.77 -10.51 1.54
N GLN A 123 -10.41 -11.52 2.13
CA GLN A 123 -9.80 -12.31 3.22
C GLN A 123 -8.55 -13.04 2.73
N GLU A 124 -8.62 -13.70 1.58
CA GLU A 124 -7.45 -14.36 0.97
C GLU A 124 -6.31 -13.39 0.71
N ARG A 125 -6.61 -12.19 0.20
CA ARG A 125 -5.62 -11.13 -0.05
C ARG A 125 -4.95 -10.68 1.25
N ILE A 126 -5.72 -10.44 2.30
CA ILE A 126 -5.21 -9.99 3.60
C ILE A 126 -4.33 -11.06 4.23
N ILE A 127 -4.81 -12.31 4.30
CA ILE A 127 -4.08 -13.44 4.89
C ILE A 127 -2.74 -13.65 4.17
N LYS A 128 -2.75 -13.70 2.83
CA LYS A 128 -1.53 -13.85 2.04
C LYS A 128 -0.56 -12.69 2.27
N THR A 129 -1.07 -11.45 2.35
CA THR A 129 -0.22 -10.28 2.62
C THR A 129 0.42 -10.35 4.00
N ILE A 130 -0.33 -10.74 5.03
CA ILE A 130 0.19 -10.85 6.39
C ILE A 130 1.25 -11.96 6.47
N ALA A 131 0.97 -13.13 5.89
CA ALA A 131 1.92 -14.23 5.85
C ALA A 131 3.20 -13.85 5.08
N LEU A 132 3.07 -13.17 3.94
CA LEU A 132 4.20 -12.68 3.15
C LEU A 132 5.12 -11.74 3.93
N LEU A 133 4.56 -10.95 4.85
CA LEU A 133 5.29 -9.95 5.61
C LEU A 133 5.73 -10.44 7.01
N SER A 134 5.51 -11.70 7.37
CA SER A 134 5.77 -12.23 8.72
C SER A 134 7.24 -12.16 9.14
N GLU A 135 8.16 -12.31 8.18
CA GLU A 135 9.62 -12.27 8.40
C GLU A 135 10.18 -10.83 8.33
N THR A 136 9.30 -9.83 8.25
CA THR A 136 9.68 -8.41 8.20
C THR A 136 9.39 -7.72 9.53
N ASN A 137 9.71 -6.42 9.64
CA ASN A 137 9.34 -5.62 10.81
C ASN A 137 7.86 -5.16 10.79
N PHE A 138 7.04 -5.74 9.92
CA PHE A 138 5.62 -5.46 9.80
C PHE A 138 4.84 -6.02 10.99
N LYS A 139 3.90 -5.23 11.49
CA LYS A 139 2.99 -5.58 12.59
C LYS A 139 1.55 -5.52 12.06
N PRO A 140 0.89 -6.68 11.87
CA PRO A 140 -0.50 -6.71 11.44
C PRO A 140 -1.42 -5.98 12.41
N ASN A 141 -2.45 -5.34 11.88
CA ASN A 141 -3.50 -4.75 12.69
C ASN A 141 -4.31 -5.87 13.39
N LYS A 142 -4.58 -5.71 14.68
CA LYS A 142 -5.19 -6.74 15.55
C LYS A 142 -6.57 -7.23 15.10
N GLY A 143 -7.21 -6.56 14.14
CA GLY A 143 -8.48 -6.99 13.56
C GLY A 143 -8.37 -8.09 12.51
N HIS A 144 -7.15 -8.46 12.07
CA HIS A 144 -6.93 -9.38 10.94
C HIS A 144 -5.94 -10.52 11.29
N SER A 145 -5.68 -10.75 12.57
CA SER A 145 -4.87 -11.88 13.04
C SER A 145 -5.55 -13.18 12.63
N VAL A 146 -4.84 -13.98 11.84
CA VAL A 146 -5.17 -15.38 11.60
C VAL A 146 -4.82 -16.11 12.90
N GLU A 147 -5.83 -16.65 13.59
CA GLU A 147 -5.62 -17.62 14.66
C GLU A 147 -5.01 -18.92 14.11
#